data_AF-A0A968E4H9-F1
#
_entry.id   AF-A0A968E4H9-F1
#
_cell.length_a   1.000
_cell.length_b   1.000
_cell.length_c   1.000
_cell.angle_alpha   90.00
_cell.angle_beta   90.00
_cell.angle_gamma   90.00
#
_symmetry.space_group_name_H-M   'P 1'
#
loop_
_entity.id
_entity.type
_entity.pdbx_description
1 polymer ?
#
loop_
_entity_poly.entity_id
_entity_poly.type
_entity_poly.pdbx_seq_one_letter_code
_entity_poly.pdbx_strand_id
1 'polypeptide(L)'
;HMGRYRQSALRDYLFGTLNQLLDLTTKYSPELILITGDIFRSKHPSVAALTQTGTLLAQVAQVAPVVLIAGNHDITSSTVTTIDVYSNYPNITVVTKPRILTYDRFQICAVPWLPQKALIAMGDGTESTAGAINFLMQLLTNQMDEDKFSILLAHATALGTDYHDGASSTLGSDVLWPNDWFREFDVCFLGHIHKPQTVPGTTNAFYVGSPCPISFNEAGQRKSVILYDDGAVTRIPTRHPHFASVRADELSGETDYSNTFLRITKKHGDPDPDVPDCL
;
A
#
# COMPACT_ATOMS: atom_id res chain seq x y z
N HIS A 1 -3.80 -5.53 0.83
CA HIS A 1 -4.02 -6.43 1.99
C HIS A 1 -5.23 -7.36 1.81
N MET A 2 -5.28 -8.12 0.71
CA MET A 2 -6.30 -9.13 0.45
C MET A 2 -6.27 -10.25 1.50
N GLY A 3 -7.44 -10.80 1.81
CA GLY A 3 -7.62 -11.83 2.84
C GLY A 3 -7.65 -11.30 4.28
N ARG A 4 -7.87 -9.99 4.48
CA ARG A 4 -7.88 -9.37 5.82
C ARG A 4 -9.10 -9.74 6.66
N TYR A 5 -10.29 -9.69 6.08
CA TYR A 5 -11.53 -9.91 6.80
C TYR A 5 -11.99 -11.36 6.72
N ARG A 6 -12.61 -11.85 7.80
CA ARG A 6 -13.24 -13.18 7.85
C ARG A 6 -14.75 -13.09 7.58
N GLN A 7 -15.37 -12.00 8.04
CA GLN A 7 -16.78 -11.68 7.83
C GLN A 7 -17.06 -11.51 6.32
N SER A 8 -18.15 -12.11 5.82
CA SER A 8 -18.51 -12.10 4.41
C SER A 8 -18.70 -10.68 3.87
N ALA A 9 -19.51 -9.85 4.54
CA ALA A 9 -19.79 -8.49 4.07
C ALA A 9 -18.52 -7.64 3.90
N LEU A 10 -17.60 -7.68 4.89
CA LEU A 10 -16.32 -6.98 4.81
C LEU A 10 -15.37 -7.56 3.75
N ARG A 11 -15.44 -8.88 3.50
CA ARG A 11 -14.71 -9.50 2.38
C ARG A 11 -15.24 -9.01 1.04
N ASP A 12 -16.56 -9.05 0.86
CA ASP A 12 -17.23 -8.66 -0.38
C ASP A 12 -17.01 -7.18 -0.67
N TYR A 13 -17.02 -6.33 0.36
CA TYR A 13 -16.60 -4.94 0.26
C TYR A 13 -15.14 -4.77 -0.22
N LEU A 14 -14.20 -5.53 0.36
CA LEU A 14 -12.80 -5.47 -0.05
C LEU A 14 -12.65 -5.92 -1.52
N PHE A 15 -13.40 -6.93 -1.96
CA PHE A 15 -13.46 -7.33 -3.37
C PHE A 15 -14.13 -6.27 -4.25
N GLY A 16 -15.21 -5.63 -3.80
CA GLY A 16 -15.87 -4.56 -4.52
C GLY A 16 -14.95 -3.36 -4.77
N THR A 17 -14.02 -3.09 -3.84
CA THR A 17 -12.97 -2.09 -4.04
C THR A 17 -12.10 -2.43 -5.24
N LEU A 18 -11.78 -3.71 -5.48
CA LEU A 18 -10.97 -4.12 -6.62
C LEU A 18 -11.66 -3.82 -7.96
N ASN A 19 -12.95 -4.09 -8.07
CA ASN A 19 -13.72 -3.74 -9.27
C ASN A 19 -13.71 -2.23 -9.52
N GLN A 20 -13.87 -1.44 -8.47
CA GLN A 20 -13.76 0.02 -8.59
C GLN A 20 -12.36 0.46 -9.07
N LEU A 21 -11.29 -0.21 -8.64
CA LEU A 21 -9.95 0.09 -9.14
C LEU A 21 -9.83 -0.22 -10.63
N LEU A 22 -10.38 -1.34 -11.10
CA LEU A 22 -10.43 -1.68 -12.53
C LEU A 22 -11.24 -0.65 -13.34
N ASP A 23 -12.37 -0.16 -12.79
CA ASP A 23 -13.14 0.90 -13.43
C ASP A 23 -12.33 2.20 -13.55
N LEU A 24 -11.56 2.55 -12.51
CA LEU A 24 -10.68 3.72 -12.52
C LEU A 24 -9.55 3.56 -13.54
N THR A 25 -8.89 2.41 -13.60
CA THR A 25 -7.83 2.17 -14.59
C THR A 25 -8.39 2.22 -16.01
N THR A 26 -9.57 1.64 -16.24
CA THR A 26 -10.25 1.71 -17.54
C THR A 26 -10.62 3.14 -17.90
N LYS A 27 -11.23 3.89 -16.96
CA LYS A 27 -11.67 5.27 -17.16
C LYS A 27 -10.52 6.22 -17.53
N TYR A 28 -9.40 6.14 -16.81
CA TYR A 28 -8.27 7.05 -17.00
C TYR A 28 -7.26 6.52 -18.02
N SER A 29 -7.30 5.23 -18.37
CA SER A 29 -6.45 4.59 -19.38
C SER A 29 -4.97 5.02 -19.28
N PRO A 30 -4.32 4.82 -18.12
CA PRO A 30 -2.94 5.26 -17.91
C PRO A 30 -1.98 4.48 -18.80
N GLU A 31 -0.78 5.01 -19.03
CA GLU A 31 0.27 4.31 -19.77
C GLU A 31 1.02 3.28 -18.91
N LEU A 32 0.94 3.43 -17.58
CA LEU A 32 1.58 2.54 -16.62
C LEU A 32 0.80 2.53 -15.31
N ILE A 33 0.73 1.36 -14.66
CA ILE A 33 0.08 1.18 -13.36
C ILE A 33 1.13 0.76 -12.34
N LEU A 34 1.22 1.50 -11.25
CA LEU A 34 2.16 1.24 -10.16
C LEU A 34 1.42 0.74 -8.93
N ILE A 35 1.87 -0.37 -8.36
CA ILE A 35 1.34 -0.91 -7.11
C ILE A 35 2.46 -0.99 -6.08
N THR A 36 2.33 -0.20 -5.02
CA THR A 36 3.35 0.02 -3.99
C THR A 36 3.45 -1.09 -2.94
N GLY A 37 2.95 -2.29 -3.23
CA GLY A 37 3.05 -3.47 -2.35
C GLY A 37 1.93 -3.65 -1.33
N ASP A 38 2.14 -4.61 -0.43
CA ASP A 38 1.14 -5.17 0.50
C ASP A 38 -0.12 -5.63 -0.20
N ILE A 39 0.06 -6.50 -1.20
CA ILE A 39 -1.04 -7.13 -1.89
C ILE A 39 -1.87 -7.94 -0.91
N PHE A 40 -1.23 -8.74 -0.07
CA PHE A 40 -1.91 -9.60 0.91
C PHE A 40 -1.85 -9.07 2.34
N ARG A 41 -2.75 -9.54 3.20
CA ARG A 41 -2.68 -9.26 4.65
C ARG A 41 -1.70 -10.19 5.37
N SER A 42 -1.41 -11.35 4.80
CA SER A 42 -0.66 -12.43 5.42
C SER A 42 0.37 -12.97 4.43
N LYS A 43 1.50 -13.42 4.97
CA LYS A 43 2.55 -14.17 4.26
C LYS A 43 2.07 -15.52 3.74
N HIS A 44 0.89 -15.95 4.18
CA HIS A 44 0.20 -17.17 3.76
C HIS A 44 -1.25 -16.83 3.35
N PRO A 45 -1.44 -16.23 2.16
CA PRO A 45 -2.78 -15.94 1.65
C PRO A 45 -3.54 -17.22 1.31
N SER A 46 -4.87 -17.17 1.34
CA SER A 46 -5.69 -18.29 0.89
C SER A 46 -5.64 -18.43 -0.64
N VAL A 47 -5.90 -19.64 -1.14
CA VAL A 47 -6.00 -19.91 -2.60
C VAL A 47 -7.05 -18.99 -3.26
N ALA A 48 -8.16 -18.73 -2.57
CA ALA A 48 -9.18 -17.81 -3.04
C ALA A 48 -8.61 -16.38 -3.22
N ALA A 49 -7.91 -15.85 -2.21
CA ALA A 49 -7.30 -14.52 -2.30
C ALA A 49 -6.25 -14.45 -3.42
N LEU A 50 -5.43 -15.48 -3.60
CA LEU A 50 -4.45 -15.55 -4.69
C LEU A 50 -5.12 -15.53 -6.07
N THR A 51 -6.15 -16.35 -6.26
CA THR A 51 -6.84 -16.52 -7.54
C THR A 51 -7.64 -15.26 -7.92
N GLN A 52 -8.37 -14.69 -6.97
CA GLN A 52 -9.16 -13.47 -7.19
C GLN A 52 -8.28 -12.26 -7.49
N THR A 53 -7.18 -12.10 -6.75
CA THR A 53 -6.21 -11.04 -7.01
C THR A 53 -5.55 -11.21 -8.36
N GLY A 54 -5.18 -12.45 -8.74
CA GLY A 54 -4.60 -12.74 -10.05
C GLY A 54 -5.56 -12.43 -11.21
N THR A 55 -6.84 -12.75 -11.05
CA THR A 55 -7.87 -12.43 -12.04
C THR A 55 -7.97 -10.92 -12.27
N LEU A 56 -8.01 -10.13 -11.19
CA LEU A 56 -8.04 -8.67 -11.30
C LEU A 56 -6.76 -8.12 -11.93
N LEU A 57 -5.60 -8.55 -11.45
CA LEU A 57 -4.31 -8.09 -11.97
C LEU A 57 -4.21 -8.38 -13.47
N ALA A 58 -4.72 -9.53 -13.94
CA ALA A 58 -4.79 -9.85 -15.36
C ALA A 58 -5.69 -8.87 -16.14
N GLN A 59 -6.85 -8.49 -15.59
CA GLN A 59 -7.74 -7.50 -16.22
C GLN A 59 -7.11 -6.12 -16.26
N VAL A 60 -6.48 -5.71 -15.17
CA VAL A 60 -5.77 -4.42 -15.09
C VAL A 60 -4.59 -4.39 -16.08
N ALA A 61 -3.86 -5.49 -16.22
CA ALA A 61 -2.75 -5.63 -17.15
C ALA A 61 -3.17 -5.65 -18.64
N GLN A 62 -4.47 -5.82 -18.93
CA GLN A 62 -5.02 -5.63 -20.27
C GLN A 62 -5.21 -4.14 -20.61
N VAL A 63 -5.36 -3.28 -19.59
CA VAL A 63 -5.49 -1.82 -19.78
C VAL A 63 -4.11 -1.20 -20.01
N ALA A 64 -3.14 -1.52 -19.14
CA ALA A 64 -1.78 -0.98 -19.20
C ALA A 64 -0.78 -1.90 -18.49
N PRO A 65 0.52 -1.81 -18.81
CA PRO A 65 1.55 -2.52 -18.05
C PRO A 65 1.50 -2.21 -16.54
N VAL A 66 1.76 -3.21 -15.71
CA VAL A 66 1.74 -3.11 -14.26
C VAL A 66 3.14 -3.32 -13.69
N VAL A 67 3.60 -2.42 -12.83
CA VAL A 67 4.77 -2.64 -11.97
C VAL A 67 4.29 -2.82 -10.54
N LEU A 68 4.60 -3.98 -9.97
CA LEU A 68 4.19 -4.38 -8.63
C LEU A 68 5.42 -4.67 -7.77
N ILE A 69 5.60 -3.92 -6.70
CA ILE A 69 6.67 -4.18 -5.71
C ILE A 69 6.12 -5.02 -4.53
N ALA A 70 6.96 -5.84 -3.90
CA ALA A 70 6.57 -6.55 -2.67
C ALA A 70 6.53 -5.62 -1.45
N GLY A 71 5.47 -5.74 -0.64
CA GLY A 71 5.41 -5.14 0.70
C GLY A 71 5.86 -6.10 1.81
N ASN A 72 5.85 -5.64 3.05
CA ASN A 72 6.27 -6.45 4.20
C ASN A 72 5.34 -7.66 4.46
N HIS A 73 4.06 -7.54 4.09
CA HIS A 73 3.10 -8.64 4.18
C HIS A 73 3.24 -9.67 3.07
N ASP A 74 3.89 -9.32 1.96
CA ASP A 74 4.04 -10.20 0.80
C ASP A 74 5.26 -11.13 0.92
N ILE A 75 6.22 -10.80 1.78
CA ILE A 75 7.48 -11.53 1.96
C ILE A 75 7.30 -12.77 2.82
N THR A 76 7.79 -13.91 2.35
CA THR A 76 7.75 -15.19 3.09
C THR A 76 9.06 -15.45 3.83
N SER A 77 9.17 -16.61 4.51
CA SER A 77 10.44 -17.10 5.06
C SER A 77 11.41 -17.65 4.01
N SER A 78 10.97 -17.74 2.74
CA SER A 78 11.78 -18.22 1.62
C SER A 78 12.27 -17.05 0.75
N THR A 79 13.03 -17.37 -0.30
CA THR A 79 13.45 -16.40 -1.32
C THR A 79 12.31 -15.98 -2.26
N VAL A 80 11.17 -16.66 -2.20
CA VAL A 80 9.98 -16.41 -3.02
C VAL A 80 8.92 -15.71 -2.16
N THR A 81 8.36 -14.63 -2.70
CA THR A 81 7.26 -13.86 -2.13
C THR A 81 5.91 -14.41 -2.58
N THR A 82 4.84 -14.00 -1.90
CA THR A 82 3.47 -14.36 -2.27
C THR A 82 3.04 -13.78 -3.63
N ILE A 83 3.69 -12.71 -4.09
CA ILE A 83 3.36 -12.04 -5.35
C ILE A 83 4.16 -12.56 -6.55
N ASP A 84 5.20 -13.37 -6.35
CA ASP A 84 6.00 -13.94 -7.45
C ASP A 84 5.16 -14.79 -8.40
N VAL A 85 4.04 -15.36 -7.93
CA VAL A 85 3.09 -16.09 -8.79
C VAL A 85 2.56 -15.22 -9.94
N TYR A 86 2.51 -13.89 -9.76
CA TYR A 86 2.02 -12.94 -10.75
C TYR A 86 3.03 -12.58 -11.83
N SER A 87 4.30 -12.98 -11.68
CA SER A 87 5.32 -12.79 -12.72
C SER A 87 5.01 -13.56 -14.02
N ASN A 88 4.13 -14.57 -13.95
CA ASN A 88 3.70 -15.35 -15.11
C ASN A 88 2.60 -14.67 -15.95
N TYR A 89 2.05 -13.55 -15.48
CA TYR A 89 1.02 -12.83 -16.20
C TYR A 89 1.66 -11.86 -17.20
N PRO A 90 1.19 -11.82 -18.46
CA PRO A 90 1.71 -10.87 -19.44
C PRO A 90 1.47 -9.44 -18.96
N ASN A 91 2.38 -8.53 -19.30
CA ASN A 91 2.35 -7.12 -18.92
C ASN A 91 2.44 -6.84 -17.41
N ILE A 92 2.78 -7.82 -16.58
CA ILE A 92 3.04 -7.60 -15.14
C ILE A 92 4.53 -7.77 -14.85
N THR A 93 5.15 -6.71 -14.33
CA THR A 93 6.51 -6.73 -13.79
C THR A 93 6.44 -6.82 -12.27
N VAL A 94 6.78 -8.00 -11.73
CA VAL A 94 6.92 -8.22 -10.29
C VAL A 94 8.34 -7.88 -9.85
N VAL A 95 8.46 -7.01 -8.85
CA VAL A 95 9.74 -6.58 -8.28
C VAL A 95 9.79 -7.00 -6.81
N THR A 96 10.65 -7.97 -6.51
CA THR A 96 10.86 -8.50 -5.15
C THR A 96 12.24 -8.19 -4.59
N LYS A 97 13.10 -7.57 -5.42
CA LYS A 97 14.42 -7.07 -5.04
C LYS A 97 14.63 -5.68 -5.65
N PRO A 98 15.41 -4.80 -5.00
CA PRO A 98 15.67 -3.46 -5.52
C PRO A 98 16.30 -3.51 -6.92
N ARG A 99 15.80 -2.70 -7.85
CA ARG A 99 16.33 -2.58 -9.21
C ARG A 99 15.84 -1.31 -9.90
N ILE A 100 16.55 -0.92 -10.96
CA ILE A 100 16.09 0.10 -11.90
C ILE A 100 15.30 -0.57 -13.03
N LEU A 101 14.17 0.03 -13.39
CA LEU A 101 13.39 -0.29 -14.59
C LEU A 101 13.44 0.92 -15.53
N THR A 102 14.05 0.76 -16.69
CA THR A 102 14.23 1.85 -17.66
C THR A 102 13.16 1.79 -18.74
N TYR A 103 12.49 2.90 -18.96
CA TYR A 103 11.56 3.13 -20.06
C TYR A 103 12.14 4.24 -20.96
N ASP A 104 11.46 4.53 -22.06
CA ASP A 104 11.91 5.54 -23.02
C ASP A 104 11.96 6.95 -22.39
N ARG A 105 10.84 7.40 -21.79
CA ARG A 105 10.70 8.75 -21.21
C ARG A 105 11.09 8.87 -19.74
N PHE A 106 11.12 7.76 -19.01
CA PHE A 106 11.34 7.76 -17.57
C PHE A 106 12.03 6.48 -17.10
N GLN A 107 12.41 6.45 -15.84
CA GLN A 107 12.99 5.30 -15.17
C GLN A 107 12.42 5.18 -13.76
N ILE A 108 12.31 3.95 -13.27
CA ILE A 108 11.76 3.64 -11.95
C ILE A 108 12.85 3.00 -11.10
N CYS A 109 13.22 3.65 -10.02
CA CYS A 109 13.91 3.01 -8.92
C CYS A 109 12.87 2.28 -8.07
N ALA A 110 12.78 0.96 -8.25
CA ALA A 110 11.78 0.14 -7.58
C ALA A 110 12.41 -0.53 -6.35
N VAL A 111 11.94 -0.18 -5.15
CA VAL A 111 12.45 -0.68 -3.87
C VAL A 111 11.34 -1.35 -3.05
N PRO A 112 11.20 -2.68 -3.15
CA PRO A 112 10.31 -3.46 -2.29
C PRO A 112 10.69 -3.31 -0.81
N TRP A 113 9.81 -3.73 0.10
CA TRP A 113 10.15 -3.73 1.51
C TRP A 113 11.33 -4.66 1.77
N LEU A 114 12.28 -4.21 2.58
CA LEU A 114 13.47 -4.98 2.93
C LEU A 114 13.50 -5.22 4.44
N PRO A 115 13.62 -6.48 4.89
CA PRO A 115 13.86 -6.73 6.30
C PRO A 115 15.17 -6.06 6.75
N GLN A 116 15.19 -5.49 7.96
CA GLN A 116 16.37 -4.84 8.54
C GLN A 116 17.65 -5.68 8.39
N LYS A 117 17.58 -7.00 8.63
CA LYS A 117 18.74 -7.90 8.48
C LYS A 117 19.27 -7.96 7.04
N ALA A 118 18.37 -8.00 6.05
CA ALA A 118 18.75 -8.00 4.65
C ALA A 118 19.36 -6.66 4.24
N LEU A 119 18.79 -5.57 4.73
CA LEU A 119 19.30 -4.22 4.50
C LEU A 119 20.72 -4.06 5.07
N ILE A 120 20.95 -4.40 6.35
CA ILE A 120 22.29 -4.34 6.97
C ILE A 120 23.30 -5.21 6.20
N ALA A 121 22.91 -6.41 5.77
CA ALA A 121 23.78 -7.28 4.97
C ALA A 121 24.19 -6.67 3.62
N MET A 122 23.43 -5.70 3.09
CA MET A 122 23.75 -4.95 1.88
C MET A 122 24.61 -3.70 2.15
N GLY A 123 24.68 -3.21 3.38
CA GLY A 123 25.16 -1.85 3.70
C GLY A 123 26.67 -1.62 3.77
N ASP A 124 27.48 -2.33 2.98
CA ASP A 124 28.95 -2.17 2.90
C ASP A 124 29.66 -1.96 4.25
N GLY A 125 29.44 -2.90 5.18
CA GLY A 125 30.10 -2.90 6.49
C GLY A 125 29.47 -1.96 7.54
N THR A 126 28.39 -1.24 7.22
CA THR A 126 27.64 -0.48 8.23
C THR A 126 26.82 -1.41 9.15
N GLU A 127 26.76 -1.07 10.43
CA GLU A 127 25.84 -1.72 11.39
C GLU A 127 24.52 -0.95 11.54
N SER A 128 24.42 0.25 10.95
CA SER A 128 23.25 1.11 11.06
C SER A 128 22.30 0.91 9.88
N THR A 129 21.00 0.92 10.14
CA THR A 129 20.00 0.83 9.07
C THR A 129 20.00 2.04 8.14
N ALA A 130 20.24 3.24 8.68
CA ALA A 130 20.35 4.46 7.89
C ALA A 130 21.56 4.42 6.95
N GLY A 131 22.73 3.97 7.42
CA GLY A 131 23.91 3.78 6.57
C GLY A 131 23.66 2.76 5.46
N ALA A 132 22.94 1.68 5.76
CA ALA A 132 22.62 0.65 4.78
C ALA A 132 21.63 1.14 3.71
N ILE A 133 20.64 1.96 4.09
CA ILE A 133 19.78 2.67 3.12
C ILE A 133 20.61 3.59 2.26
N ASN A 134 21.49 4.40 2.84
CA ASN A 134 22.32 5.33 2.08
C ASN A 134 23.17 4.59 1.03
N PHE A 135 23.82 3.50 1.42
CA PHE A 135 24.60 2.69 0.50
C PHE A 135 23.73 2.08 -0.62
N LEU A 136 22.59 1.48 -0.27
CA LEU A 136 21.66 0.91 -1.26
C LEU A 136 21.18 1.98 -2.26
N MET A 137 20.77 3.13 -1.75
CA MET A 137 20.25 4.21 -2.58
C MET A 137 21.33 4.78 -3.48
N GLN A 138 22.55 5.01 -2.97
CA GLN A 138 23.70 5.42 -3.80
C GLN A 138 23.98 4.41 -4.91
N LEU A 139 23.99 3.11 -4.60
CA LEU A 139 24.21 2.06 -5.59
C LEU A 139 23.14 2.10 -6.70
N LEU A 140 21.88 2.32 -6.34
CA LEU A 140 20.77 2.37 -7.29
C LEU A 140 20.79 3.65 -8.12
N THR A 141 20.98 4.82 -7.51
CA THR A 141 20.99 6.11 -8.22
C THR A 141 22.20 6.24 -9.15
N ASN A 142 23.35 5.64 -8.81
CA ASN A 142 24.52 5.61 -9.71
C ASN A 142 24.30 4.80 -11.00
N GLN A 143 23.23 3.99 -11.07
CA GLN A 143 22.85 3.25 -12.28
C GLN A 143 21.79 3.99 -13.11
N MET A 144 21.29 5.11 -12.61
CA MET A 144 20.23 5.88 -13.27
C MET A 144 20.82 6.88 -14.25
N ASP A 145 20.04 7.18 -15.29
CA ASP A 145 20.36 8.18 -16.31
C ASP A 145 19.87 9.54 -15.84
N GLU A 146 20.78 10.50 -15.58
CA GLU A 146 20.42 11.82 -15.04
C GLU A 146 19.49 12.63 -15.97
N ASP A 147 19.46 12.31 -17.28
CA ASP A 147 18.61 13.00 -18.25
C ASP A 147 17.18 12.42 -18.33
N LYS A 148 16.90 11.31 -17.64
CA LYS A 148 15.57 10.67 -17.61
C LYS A 148 14.80 11.00 -16.35
N PHE A 149 13.53 11.35 -16.54
CA PHE A 149 12.56 11.53 -15.45
C PHE A 149 12.55 10.31 -14.51
N SER A 150 12.70 10.56 -13.22
CA SER A 150 13.00 9.57 -12.20
C SER A 150 11.82 9.37 -11.24
N ILE A 151 11.40 8.12 -11.11
CA ILE A 151 10.33 7.71 -10.20
C ILE A 151 10.91 6.81 -9.13
N LEU A 152 10.74 7.15 -7.86
CA LEU A 152 10.94 6.20 -6.77
C LEU A 152 9.62 5.48 -6.48
N LEU A 153 9.61 4.16 -6.64
CA LEU A 153 8.50 3.31 -6.23
C LEU A 153 8.96 2.46 -5.06
N ALA A 154 8.55 2.80 -3.83
CA ALA A 154 9.10 2.14 -2.65
C ALA A 154 8.05 1.72 -1.61
N HIS A 155 8.33 0.63 -0.89
CA HIS A 155 7.54 0.21 0.26
C HIS A 155 8.34 0.46 1.54
N ALA A 156 8.20 1.67 2.08
CA ALA A 156 9.13 2.21 3.06
C ALA A 156 8.43 3.11 4.09
N THR A 157 9.12 3.32 5.20
CA THR A 157 8.66 4.12 6.32
C THR A 157 9.47 5.42 6.41
N ALA A 158 8.86 6.55 6.08
CA ALA A 158 9.49 7.86 6.07
C ALA A 158 9.43 8.52 7.47
N LEU A 159 10.44 9.32 7.78
CA LEU A 159 10.53 10.02 9.05
C LEU A 159 9.39 11.05 9.20
N GLY A 160 8.78 11.09 10.39
CA GLY A 160 7.72 12.04 10.74
C GLY A 160 6.32 11.68 10.22
N THR A 161 6.17 10.53 9.54
CA THR A 161 4.90 10.11 8.96
C THR A 161 3.83 9.88 10.03
N ASP A 162 2.58 10.21 9.69
CA ASP A 162 1.42 9.95 10.52
C ASP A 162 0.84 8.56 10.23
N TYR A 163 0.94 7.65 11.20
CA TYR A 163 0.54 6.25 11.05
C TYR A 163 -0.95 6.02 11.31
N HIS A 164 -1.64 6.91 12.04
CA HIS A 164 -3.03 6.83 12.52
C HIS A 164 -3.55 5.53 13.17
N ASP A 165 -2.96 4.37 12.94
CA ASP A 165 -3.47 3.07 13.36
C ASP A 165 -3.24 2.77 14.85
N GLY A 166 -2.85 3.78 15.66
CA GLY A 166 -2.40 3.60 17.04
C GLY A 166 -1.07 2.85 17.15
N ALA A 167 -0.49 2.45 16.02
CA ALA A 167 0.88 2.02 15.92
C ALA A 167 1.79 3.25 16.09
N SER A 168 2.19 3.51 17.33
CA SER A 168 3.56 3.99 17.58
C SER A 168 4.49 3.18 16.68
N SER A 169 5.51 3.83 16.13
CA SER A 169 6.59 3.29 15.27
C SER A 169 7.44 2.19 15.94
N THR A 170 6.80 1.25 16.61
CA THR A 170 7.35 0.19 17.44
C THR A 170 6.69 -1.15 17.09
N LEU A 171 6.54 -1.43 15.79
CA LEU A 171 6.42 -2.80 15.28
C LEU A 171 7.80 -3.31 14.83
N GLY A 172 8.76 -3.22 15.76
CA GLY A 172 9.97 -4.05 15.94
C GLY A 172 10.99 -4.25 14.80
N SER A 173 10.68 -3.88 13.55
CA SER A 173 11.52 -4.18 12.38
C SER A 173 11.41 -3.19 11.24
N ASP A 174 10.51 -2.20 11.33
CA ASP A 174 10.41 -1.16 10.31
C ASP A 174 11.64 -0.25 10.37
N VAL A 175 12.22 -0.04 9.21
CA VAL A 175 13.37 0.84 9.06
C VAL A 175 12.87 2.22 8.67
N LEU A 176 13.28 3.24 9.42
CA LEU A 176 13.03 4.64 9.09
C LEU A 176 13.99 5.12 7.99
N TRP A 177 13.42 5.66 6.93
CA TRP A 177 14.15 6.20 5.79
C TRP A 177 14.45 7.69 5.98
N PRO A 178 15.69 8.14 5.71
CA PRO A 178 15.99 9.57 5.62
C PRO A 178 15.18 10.22 4.49
N ASN A 179 14.45 11.28 4.80
CA ASN A 179 13.57 11.92 3.80
C ASN A 179 14.34 12.61 2.66
N ASP A 180 15.64 12.85 2.82
CA ASP A 180 16.50 13.46 1.80
C ASP A 180 16.53 12.64 0.51
N TRP A 181 16.56 11.31 0.61
CA TRP A 181 16.49 10.43 -0.56
C TRP A 181 15.24 10.61 -1.40
N PHE A 182 14.12 11.02 -0.80
CA PHE A 182 12.91 11.27 -1.56
C PHE A 182 13.02 12.54 -2.42
N ARG A 183 13.88 13.49 -2.07
CA ARG A 183 14.06 14.74 -2.83
C ARG A 183 14.98 14.59 -4.03
N GLU A 184 15.72 13.50 -4.10
CA GLU A 184 16.64 13.16 -5.20
C GLU A 184 15.93 12.56 -6.43
N PHE A 185 14.61 12.36 -6.36
CA PHE A 185 13.79 11.87 -7.48
C PHE A 185 12.81 12.95 -7.92
N ASP A 186 12.35 12.90 -9.16
CA ASP A 186 11.33 13.83 -9.64
C ASP A 186 9.98 13.59 -8.96
N VAL A 187 9.63 12.32 -8.72
CA VAL A 187 8.44 11.93 -7.94
C VAL A 187 8.64 10.60 -7.21
N CYS A 188 8.06 10.49 -6.02
CA CYS A 188 8.07 9.26 -5.23
C CYS A 188 6.66 8.79 -4.88
N PHE A 189 6.40 7.51 -5.10
CA PHE A 189 5.17 6.82 -4.68
C PHE A 189 5.50 5.74 -3.66
N LEU A 190 4.98 5.92 -2.44
CA LEU A 190 5.26 5.07 -1.29
C LEU A 190 4.06 4.22 -0.86
N GLY A 191 4.34 2.97 -0.49
CA GLY A 191 3.42 2.01 0.14
C GLY A 191 3.57 1.96 1.67
N HIS A 192 3.13 0.87 2.31
CA HIS A 192 3.18 0.63 3.77
C HIS A 192 2.16 1.42 4.60
N ILE A 193 2.07 2.73 4.41
CA ILE A 193 1.21 3.60 5.23
C ILE A 193 -0.17 3.72 4.60
N HIS A 194 -1.22 3.37 5.37
CA HIS A 194 -2.59 3.31 4.86
C HIS A 194 -3.26 4.67 4.68
N LYS A 195 -2.80 5.71 5.41
CA LYS A 195 -3.33 7.07 5.25
C LYS A 195 -2.69 7.72 4.01
N PRO A 196 -3.52 8.14 3.02
CA PRO A 196 -3.02 8.94 1.91
C PRO A 196 -2.48 10.29 2.43
N GLN A 197 -1.20 10.58 2.19
CA GLN A 197 -0.54 11.81 2.64
C GLN A 197 0.72 12.12 1.84
N THR A 198 1.20 13.35 1.91
CA THR A 198 2.54 13.73 1.45
C THR A 198 3.56 13.43 2.55
N VAL A 199 4.74 12.94 2.19
CA VAL A 199 5.82 12.71 3.16
C VAL A 199 6.27 14.05 3.77
N PRO A 200 6.35 14.17 5.10
CA PRO A 200 6.73 15.43 5.75
C PRO A 200 8.06 16.00 5.25
N GLY A 201 8.07 17.31 4.97
CA GLY A 201 9.24 18.02 4.49
C GLY A 201 9.56 17.80 3.02
N THR A 202 8.70 17.15 2.25
CA THR A 202 8.86 16.93 0.80
C THR A 202 7.67 17.50 0.04
N THR A 203 7.85 17.77 -1.26
CA THR A 203 6.80 18.22 -2.18
C THR A 203 6.48 17.19 -3.26
N ASN A 204 7.34 16.19 -3.42
CA ASN A 204 7.36 15.23 -4.52
C ASN A 204 7.13 13.78 -4.07
N ALA A 205 7.00 13.51 -2.76
CA ALA A 205 6.87 12.17 -2.22
C ALA A 205 5.54 11.93 -1.51
N PHE A 206 4.85 10.88 -1.93
CA PHE A 206 3.47 10.62 -1.53
C PHE A 206 3.28 9.20 -1.06
N TYR A 207 2.73 9.04 0.14
CA TYR A 207 2.04 7.81 0.47
C TYR A 207 0.74 7.76 -0.33
N VAL A 208 0.62 6.71 -1.16
CA VAL A 208 -0.59 6.46 -1.95
C VAL A 208 -1.76 6.20 -1.00
N GLY A 209 -1.49 5.47 0.09
CA GLY A 209 -2.51 5.01 1.04
C GLY A 209 -3.17 3.72 0.57
N SER A 210 -4.01 3.16 1.45
CA SER A 210 -4.90 2.08 1.03
C SER A 210 -6.04 2.64 0.15
N PRO A 211 -6.50 1.90 -0.88
CA PRO A 211 -7.60 2.35 -1.72
C PRO A 211 -8.96 2.30 -1.02
N CYS A 212 -9.03 1.75 0.19
CA CYS A 212 -10.24 1.62 0.98
C CYS A 212 -9.87 1.48 2.47
N PRO A 213 -10.73 1.84 3.44
CA PRO A 213 -10.46 1.53 4.84
C PRO A 213 -10.24 0.02 5.04
N ILE A 214 -9.11 -0.33 5.64
CA ILE A 214 -8.81 -1.73 6.00
C ILE A 214 -8.88 -1.94 7.52
N SER A 215 -9.10 -0.89 8.30
CA SER A 215 -9.16 -0.89 9.74
C SER A 215 -10.27 0.03 10.20
N PHE A 216 -10.95 -0.32 11.30
CA PHE A 216 -11.89 0.60 11.95
C PHE A 216 -11.19 1.82 12.56
N ASN A 217 -9.86 1.78 12.75
CA ASN A 217 -9.07 2.93 13.17
C ASN A 217 -8.85 3.95 12.02
N GLU A 218 -9.17 3.57 10.79
CA GLU A 218 -9.15 4.47 9.62
C GLU A 218 -10.51 5.14 9.37
N ALA A 219 -11.45 5.02 10.32
CA ALA A 219 -12.74 5.68 10.28
C ALA A 219 -12.59 7.19 9.99
N GLY A 220 -13.42 7.71 9.07
CA GLY A 220 -13.41 9.11 8.66
C GLY A 220 -12.26 9.51 7.72
N GLN A 221 -11.30 8.63 7.43
CA GLN A 221 -10.25 8.95 6.45
C GLN A 221 -10.80 8.90 5.03
N ARG A 222 -10.48 9.92 4.23
CA ARG A 222 -10.68 9.88 2.78
C ARG A 222 -9.65 8.95 2.16
N LYS A 223 -10.10 7.97 1.39
CA LYS A 223 -9.22 7.10 0.60
C LYS A 223 -9.16 7.56 -0.85
N SER A 224 -8.05 7.23 -1.50
CA SER A 224 -7.78 7.67 -2.86
C SER A 224 -6.77 6.76 -3.55
N VAL A 225 -6.73 6.85 -4.87
CA VAL A 225 -5.55 6.50 -5.67
C VAL A 225 -4.90 7.78 -6.21
N ILE A 226 -3.68 7.67 -6.73
CA ILE A 226 -2.99 8.77 -7.39
C ILE A 226 -3.07 8.56 -8.90
N LEU A 227 -3.52 9.60 -9.62
CA LEU A 227 -3.27 9.78 -11.04
C LEU A 227 -2.12 10.78 -11.17
N TYR A 228 -1.04 10.36 -11.83
CA TYR A 228 0.09 11.21 -12.15
C TYR A 228 0.12 11.46 -13.66
N ASP A 229 0.18 12.72 -14.05
CA ASP A 229 0.20 13.13 -15.46
C ASP A 229 1.10 14.37 -15.60
N ASP A 230 2.23 14.20 -16.29
CA ASP A 230 3.19 15.28 -16.63
C ASP A 230 3.47 16.29 -15.50
N GLY A 231 3.91 15.81 -14.34
CA GLY A 231 4.22 16.64 -13.17
C GLY A 231 3.02 16.93 -12.26
N ALA A 232 1.79 16.69 -12.70
CA ALA A 232 0.59 16.88 -11.91
C ALA A 232 0.23 15.61 -11.12
N VAL A 233 0.06 15.77 -9.80
CA VAL A 233 -0.39 14.71 -8.89
C VAL A 233 -1.83 14.96 -8.50
N THR A 234 -2.76 14.12 -8.96
CA THR A 234 -4.18 14.20 -8.62
C THR A 234 -4.60 13.03 -7.75
N ARG A 235 -5.18 13.29 -6.57
CA ARG A 235 -5.79 12.25 -5.74
C ARG A 235 -7.22 12.00 -6.18
N ILE A 236 -7.47 10.83 -6.76
CA ILE A 236 -8.80 10.40 -7.18
C ILE A 236 -9.47 9.67 -6.00
N PRO A 237 -10.56 10.20 -5.41
CA PRO A 237 -11.22 9.57 -4.29
C PRO A 237 -11.79 8.21 -4.66
N THR A 238 -11.69 7.25 -3.74
CA THR A 238 -12.34 5.95 -3.86
C THR A 238 -13.61 5.92 -3.00
N ARG A 239 -14.64 5.23 -3.50
CA ARG A 239 -15.90 5.02 -2.80
C ARG A 239 -15.78 3.86 -1.84
N HIS A 240 -16.24 4.06 -0.60
CA HIS A 240 -16.33 3.02 0.42
C HIS A 240 -17.47 3.34 1.39
N PRO A 241 -18.06 2.33 2.05
CA PRO A 241 -18.97 2.56 3.17
C PRO A 241 -18.27 3.27 4.33
N HIS A 242 -19.08 3.75 5.28
CA HIS A 242 -18.55 4.31 6.51
C HIS A 242 -18.03 3.20 7.43
N PHE A 243 -17.04 3.54 8.24
CA PHE A 243 -16.53 2.70 9.31
C PHE A 243 -16.70 3.47 10.61
N ALA A 244 -17.29 2.85 11.62
CA ALA A 244 -17.48 3.46 12.93
C ALA A 244 -17.15 2.46 14.04
N SER A 245 -16.62 2.97 15.15
CA SER A 245 -16.50 2.21 16.40
C SER A 245 -17.30 2.93 17.46
N VAL A 246 -18.26 2.23 18.07
CA VAL A 246 -19.19 2.81 19.05
C VAL A 246 -19.21 1.89 20.26
N ARG A 247 -19.33 2.45 21.47
CA ARG A 247 -19.54 1.62 22.65
C ARG A 247 -21.01 1.21 22.74
N ALA A 248 -21.27 0.02 23.25
CA ALA A 248 -22.62 -0.52 23.37
C ALA A 248 -23.57 0.42 24.14
N ASP A 249 -23.07 1.12 25.16
CA ASP A 249 -23.82 2.10 25.96
C ASP A 249 -24.04 3.45 25.27
N GLU A 250 -23.41 3.67 24.12
CA GLU A 250 -23.52 4.88 23.29
C GLU A 250 -24.33 4.64 22.01
N LEU A 251 -24.84 3.41 21.81
CA LEU A 251 -25.71 3.12 20.67
C LEU A 251 -27.03 3.86 20.81
N SER A 252 -27.28 4.79 19.87
CA SER A 252 -28.56 5.47 19.73
C SER A 252 -29.30 4.92 18.52
N GLY A 253 -30.59 4.62 18.68
CA GLY A 253 -31.48 4.28 17.58
C GLY A 253 -31.81 5.45 16.66
N GLU A 254 -31.43 6.69 17.03
CA GLU A 254 -31.59 7.88 16.19
C GLU A 254 -30.45 8.08 15.19
N THR A 255 -29.32 7.38 15.37
CA THR A 255 -28.18 7.45 14.44
C THR A 255 -28.39 6.49 13.28
N ASP A 256 -28.27 6.99 12.04
CA ASP A 256 -28.35 6.16 10.84
C ASP A 256 -27.02 5.42 10.58
N TYR A 257 -27.07 4.08 10.60
CA TYR A 257 -25.94 3.19 10.33
C TYR A 257 -26.09 2.38 9.02
N SER A 258 -27.09 2.66 8.18
CA SER A 258 -27.50 1.82 7.03
C SER A 258 -26.43 1.63 5.93
N ASN A 259 -25.36 2.42 5.92
CA ASN A 259 -24.19 2.27 5.05
C ASN A 259 -22.87 2.28 5.84
N THR A 260 -22.89 1.71 7.05
CA THR A 260 -21.77 1.73 7.98
C THR A 260 -21.40 0.31 8.41
N PHE A 261 -20.15 -0.07 8.24
CA PHE A 261 -19.58 -1.16 9.03
C PHE A 261 -19.37 -0.66 10.45
N LEU A 262 -19.99 -1.34 11.43
CA LEU A 262 -19.98 -0.92 12.82
C LEU A 262 -19.19 -1.91 13.68
N ARG A 263 -18.19 -1.40 14.42
CA ARG A 263 -17.49 -2.14 15.47
C ARG A 263 -18.05 -1.72 16.82
N ILE A 264 -18.92 -2.56 17.38
CA ILE A 264 -19.50 -2.32 18.71
C ILE A 264 -18.54 -2.86 19.78
N THR A 265 -18.20 -2.05 20.76
CA THR A 265 -17.36 -2.46 21.90
C THR A 265 -18.17 -2.44 23.20
N LYS A 266 -18.01 -3.46 24.05
CA LYS A 266 -18.69 -3.57 25.36
C LYS A 266 -17.71 -3.98 26.44
N LYS A 267 -18.04 -3.77 27.71
CA LYS A 267 -17.24 -4.33 28.80
C LYS A 267 -17.46 -5.83 28.89
N HIS A 268 -16.46 -6.53 29.40
CA HIS A 268 -16.57 -7.96 29.61
C HIS A 268 -17.66 -8.26 30.65
N GLY A 269 -18.59 -9.15 30.30
CA GLY A 269 -19.74 -9.53 31.13
C GLY A 269 -21.03 -8.74 30.85
N ASP A 270 -20.97 -7.63 30.11
CA ASP A 270 -22.18 -6.93 29.67
C ASP A 270 -22.96 -7.80 28.65
N PRO A 271 -24.30 -7.72 28.60
CA PRO A 271 -25.09 -8.40 27.58
C PRO A 271 -24.70 -7.91 26.17
N ASP A 272 -25.01 -8.71 25.15
CA ASP A 272 -24.91 -8.21 23.77
C ASP A 272 -25.96 -7.12 23.55
N PRO A 273 -25.58 -5.97 22.97
CA PRO A 273 -26.53 -4.90 22.70
C PRO A 273 -27.44 -5.26 21.53
N ASP A 274 -28.59 -4.59 21.47
CA ASP A 274 -29.40 -4.59 20.25
C ASP A 274 -28.61 -3.88 19.14
N VAL A 275 -28.30 -4.62 18.08
CA VAL A 275 -27.50 -4.13 16.96
C VAL A 275 -28.43 -3.37 16.00
N PRO A 276 -28.17 -2.08 15.70
CA PRO A 276 -28.97 -1.33 14.74
C PRO A 276 -28.76 -1.85 13.32
N ASP A 277 -29.62 -1.45 12.39
CA ASP A 277 -29.44 -1.76 10.98
C ASP A 277 -28.12 -1.16 10.45
N CYS A 278 -27.15 -2.04 10.16
CA CYS A 278 -25.82 -1.72 9.65
C CYS A 278 -25.35 -2.77 8.64
N LEU A 279 -24.18 -2.55 8.03
CA LEU A 279 -23.57 -3.49 7.07
C LEU A 279 -22.85 -4.68 7.74
#